data_AF-A0A482VL20-F1
#
_entry.id   AF-A0A482VL20-F1
#
_cell.length_a   1.000
_cell.length_b   1.000
_cell.length_c   1.000
_cell.angle_alpha   90.00
_cell.angle_beta   90.00
_cell.angle_gamma   90.00
#
_symmetry.space_group_name_H-M   'P 1'
#
loop_
_entity.id
_entity.type
_entity.pdbx_description
1 polymer ?
#
loop_
_entity_poly.entity_id
_entity_poly.type
_entity_poly.pdbx_seq_one_letter_code
_entity_poly.pdbx_strand_id
1 'polypeptide(L)'
;MLIRPHKYWIERGVKQGIPVFVLGDNWGMVLRKQSFAEMVQMVYNVWPNARYSGFYQFLLPTLLLRDPELIKQVTVKDFDHFVDHRNFIPEDSDPVWGKNLFSLTGQRWREMRTILSPAFTSRKMKYMFSLISQSGEQFVNHFLKKNEDIVTVELKDTFTRFTNDVIANTAFGVECDSLEDRSNEFYLMGKEATDFSSLWKTLKFFGYFLMPKVYK
;
A
#
# COMPACT_ATOMS: atom_id res chain seq x y z
N MET A 1 -2.05 -32.38 4.83
CA MET A 1 -2.07 -32.21 6.29
C MET A 1 -3.12 -31.15 6.61
N LEU A 2 -4.34 -31.56 6.94
CA LEU A 2 -5.48 -30.66 7.19
C LEU A 2 -5.29 -30.01 8.57
N ILE A 3 -4.69 -28.81 8.58
CA ILE A 3 -4.45 -28.01 9.78
C ILE A 3 -5.81 -27.64 10.38
N ARG A 4 -6.00 -27.85 11.69
CA ARG A 4 -7.20 -27.42 12.42
C ARG A 4 -7.41 -25.92 12.17
N PRO A 5 -8.52 -25.49 11.53
CA PRO A 5 -8.68 -24.11 11.12
C PRO A 5 -8.66 -23.20 12.35
N HIS A 6 -7.77 -22.20 12.30
CA HIS A 6 -7.77 -21.02 13.16
C HIS A 6 -7.61 -21.24 14.67
N LYS A 7 -6.76 -22.19 15.10
CA LYS A 7 -6.43 -22.39 16.53
C LYS A 7 -5.03 -21.91 16.95
N TYR A 8 -4.22 -21.45 16.01
CA TYR A 8 -2.81 -21.07 16.23
C TYR A 8 -2.60 -20.13 17.42
N TRP A 9 -3.43 -19.08 17.55
CA TRP A 9 -3.31 -18.09 18.62
C TRP A 9 -3.85 -18.59 19.96
N ILE A 10 -5.00 -19.29 19.96
CA ILE A 10 -5.58 -19.87 21.18
C ILE A 10 -4.61 -20.87 21.82
N GLU A 11 -3.98 -21.73 21.01
CA GLU A 11 -2.99 -22.72 21.48
C GLU A 11 -1.73 -22.07 22.08
N ARG A 12 -1.49 -20.79 21.80
CA ARG A 12 -0.38 -19.98 22.35
C ARG A 12 -0.81 -19.03 23.46
N GLY A 13 -2.05 -19.13 23.94
CA GLY A 13 -2.60 -18.25 24.96
C GLY A 13 -2.88 -16.82 24.49
N VAL A 14 -2.94 -16.59 23.18
CA VAL A 14 -3.22 -15.28 22.58
C VAL A 14 -4.70 -15.16 22.26
N LYS A 15 -5.33 -14.06 22.69
CA LYS A 15 -6.74 -13.75 22.37
C LYS A 15 -6.92 -13.59 20.86
N GLN A 16 -7.92 -14.25 20.29
CA GLN A 16 -8.33 -14.09 18.90
C GLN A 16 -9.86 -14.03 18.77
N GLY A 17 -10.36 -13.54 17.63
CA GLY A 17 -11.77 -13.61 17.27
C GLY A 17 -12.23 -15.00 16.84
N ILE A 18 -13.41 -15.06 16.20
CA ILE A 18 -13.98 -16.26 15.57
C ILE A 18 -13.90 -16.11 14.04
N PRO A 19 -12.74 -16.42 13.43
CA PRO A 19 -12.53 -16.28 11.99
C PRO A 19 -13.36 -17.27 11.18
N VAL A 20 -13.93 -16.80 10.07
CA VAL A 20 -14.74 -17.61 9.13
C VAL A 20 -13.85 -18.65 8.44
N PHE A 21 -14.32 -19.89 8.31
CA PHE A 21 -13.58 -20.98 7.66
C PHE A 21 -13.03 -20.55 6.27
N VAL A 22 -11.73 -20.78 6.03
CA VAL A 22 -10.94 -20.36 4.84
C VAL A 22 -10.74 -18.85 4.67
N LEU A 23 -11.77 -18.02 4.89
CA LEU A 23 -11.70 -16.58 4.65
C LEU A 23 -11.07 -15.78 5.80
N GLY A 24 -10.99 -16.36 6.99
CA GLY A 24 -10.48 -15.68 8.17
C GLY A 24 -11.36 -14.47 8.55
N ASP A 25 -10.71 -13.42 9.02
CA ASP A 25 -11.34 -12.12 9.32
C ASP A 25 -11.51 -11.24 8.05
N ASN A 26 -10.99 -11.69 6.90
CA ASN A 26 -11.09 -10.97 5.62
C ASN A 26 -12.46 -11.14 4.91
N TRP A 27 -13.39 -11.92 5.46
CA TRP A 27 -14.65 -12.26 4.79
C TRP A 27 -15.42 -11.02 4.29
N GLY A 28 -15.47 -9.95 5.08
CA GLY A 28 -16.19 -8.73 4.71
C GLY A 28 -15.53 -8.00 3.54
N MET A 29 -14.21 -8.09 3.41
CA MET A 29 -13.45 -7.51 2.29
C MET A 29 -13.72 -8.31 1.01
N VAL A 30 -13.76 -9.63 1.11
CA VAL A 30 -14.09 -10.52 -0.02
C VAL A 30 -15.52 -10.26 -0.53
N LEU A 31 -16.47 -10.07 0.40
CA LEU A 31 -17.86 -9.74 0.06
C LEU A 31 -18.08 -8.26 -0.28
N ARG A 32 -17.02 -7.43 -0.34
CA ARG A 32 -17.09 -5.97 -0.56
C ARG A 32 -18.05 -5.24 0.40
N LYS A 33 -18.24 -5.79 1.61
CA LYS A 33 -19.07 -5.22 2.68
C LYS A 33 -18.31 -4.32 3.64
N GLN A 34 -16.99 -4.46 3.69
CA GLN A 34 -16.10 -3.62 4.51
C GLN A 34 -14.79 -3.40 3.75
N SER A 35 -14.17 -2.25 3.98
CA SER A 35 -12.81 -1.93 3.56
C SER A 35 -11.77 -2.63 4.43
N PHE A 36 -10.52 -2.67 3.95
CA PHE A 36 -9.41 -3.18 4.75
C PHE A 36 -9.21 -2.37 6.05
N ALA A 37 -9.37 -1.04 5.99
CA ALA A 37 -9.24 -0.17 7.15
C ALA A 37 -10.31 -0.46 8.22
N GLU A 38 -11.56 -0.63 7.81
CA GLU A 38 -12.66 -1.01 8.72
C GLU A 38 -12.44 -2.38 9.35
N MET A 39 -11.93 -3.36 8.57
CA MET A 39 -11.56 -4.67 9.10
C MET A 39 -10.47 -4.56 10.17
N VAL A 40 -9.39 -3.83 9.90
CA VAL A 40 -8.31 -3.61 10.88
C VAL A 40 -8.83 -2.91 12.13
N GLN A 41 -9.68 -1.89 11.97
CA GLN A 41 -10.30 -1.17 13.08
C GLN A 41 -11.22 -2.07 13.91
N MET A 42 -12.01 -2.93 13.26
CA MET A 42 -12.85 -3.92 13.93
C MET A 42 -12.00 -4.86 14.77
N VAL A 43 -10.97 -5.49 14.19
CA VAL A 43 -10.05 -6.41 14.89
C VAL A 43 -9.33 -5.69 16.03
N TYR A 44 -8.92 -4.44 15.83
CA TYR A 44 -8.34 -3.59 16.86
C TYR A 44 -9.29 -3.46 18.05
N ASN A 45 -10.56 -3.14 17.82
CA ASN A 45 -11.53 -2.84 18.86
C ASN A 45 -12.09 -4.06 19.60
N VAL A 46 -11.89 -5.30 19.13
CA VAL A 46 -12.42 -6.51 19.81
C VAL A 46 -11.88 -6.65 21.24
N TRP A 47 -10.60 -6.32 21.45
CA TRP A 47 -9.91 -6.52 22.72
C TRP A 47 -9.19 -5.23 23.16
N PRO A 48 -9.92 -4.19 23.63
CA PRO A 48 -9.35 -2.87 23.86
C PRO A 48 -8.25 -2.86 24.93
N ASN A 49 -8.37 -3.73 25.93
CA ASN A 49 -7.42 -3.85 27.06
C ASN A 49 -6.27 -4.83 26.78
N ALA A 50 -6.23 -5.47 25.61
CA ALA A 50 -5.14 -6.36 25.26
C ALA A 50 -3.99 -5.56 24.61
N ARG A 51 -2.75 -5.91 24.95
CA ARG A 51 -1.53 -5.34 24.34
C ARG A 51 -1.35 -5.77 22.88
N TYR A 52 -1.87 -6.95 22.56
CA TYR A 52 -1.88 -7.55 21.24
C TYR A 52 -3.04 -8.56 21.11
N SER A 53 -3.45 -8.85 19.89
CA SER A 53 -4.46 -9.87 19.59
C SER A 53 -4.13 -10.59 18.30
N GLY A 54 -4.51 -11.86 18.22
CA GLY A 54 -4.41 -12.67 17.02
C GLY A 54 -5.63 -12.50 16.12
N PHE A 55 -5.41 -12.48 14.82
CA PHE A 55 -6.45 -12.58 13.80
C PHE A 55 -5.92 -13.40 12.62
N TYR A 56 -6.78 -13.64 11.63
CA TYR A 56 -6.42 -14.43 10.45
C TYR A 56 -6.74 -13.67 9.18
N GLN A 57 -5.72 -13.55 8.34
CA GLN A 57 -5.90 -13.09 6.97
C GLN A 57 -5.94 -14.32 6.07
N PHE A 58 -7.14 -14.78 5.72
CA PHE A 58 -7.37 -16.12 5.19
C PHE A 58 -6.93 -17.19 6.21
N LEU A 59 -6.01 -18.07 5.80
CA LEU A 59 -5.45 -19.12 6.65
C LEU A 59 -4.20 -18.67 7.42
N LEU A 60 -3.71 -17.46 7.16
CA LEU A 60 -2.46 -16.97 7.73
C LEU A 60 -2.70 -16.33 9.10
N PRO A 61 -2.07 -16.83 10.18
CA PRO A 61 -2.15 -16.20 11.48
C PRO A 61 -1.39 -14.87 11.47
N THR A 62 -2.08 -13.79 11.82
CA THR A 62 -1.51 -12.43 11.91
C THR A 62 -1.67 -11.89 13.32
N LEU A 63 -0.62 -11.26 13.85
CA LEU A 63 -0.63 -10.63 15.16
C LEU A 63 -0.86 -9.13 15.00
N LEU A 64 -1.89 -8.60 15.66
CA LEU A 64 -2.13 -7.18 15.78
C LEU A 64 -1.48 -6.66 17.05
N LEU A 65 -0.60 -5.67 16.93
CA LEU A 65 0.03 -4.98 18.05
C LEU A 65 -0.75 -3.69 18.37
N ARG A 66 -1.05 -3.48 19.65
CA ARG A 66 -1.74 -2.28 20.15
C ARG A 66 -0.85 -1.43 21.06
N ASP A 67 0.04 -2.09 21.82
CA ASP A 67 0.92 -1.43 22.76
C ASP A 67 2.09 -0.73 22.04
N PRO A 68 2.27 0.59 22.20
CA PRO A 68 3.39 1.35 21.63
C PRO A 68 4.77 0.79 21.98
N GLU A 69 4.96 0.25 23.19
CA GLU A 69 6.25 -0.32 23.59
C GLU A 69 6.54 -1.63 22.83
N LEU A 70 5.50 -2.43 22.54
CA LEU A 70 5.66 -3.62 21.69
C LEU A 70 5.89 -3.24 20.23
N ILE A 71 5.21 -2.21 19.73
CA ILE A 71 5.43 -1.69 18.37
C ILE A 71 6.88 -1.21 18.24
N LYS A 72 7.39 -0.45 19.22
CA LYS A 72 8.79 -0.01 19.26
C LYS A 72 9.76 -1.18 19.38
N GLN A 73 9.42 -2.20 20.18
CA GLN A 73 10.22 -3.40 20.30
C GLN A 73 10.39 -4.08 18.94
N VAL A 74 9.28 -4.32 18.23
CA VAL A 74 9.27 -5.03 16.94
C VAL A 74 9.87 -4.20 15.80
N THR A 75 9.55 -2.91 15.73
CA THR A 75 9.92 -2.07 14.57
C THR A 75 11.28 -1.39 14.71
N VAL A 76 11.85 -1.32 15.92
CA VAL A 76 13.12 -0.63 16.19
C VAL A 76 14.13 -1.52 16.90
N LYS A 77 13.81 -2.03 18.10
CA LYS A 77 14.79 -2.73 18.95
C LYS A 77 15.18 -4.10 18.39
N ASP A 78 14.19 -4.87 17.95
CA ASP A 78 14.36 -6.21 17.41
C ASP A 78 14.20 -6.22 15.88
N PHE A 79 14.43 -5.10 15.21
CA PHE A 79 14.20 -4.93 13.77
C PHE A 79 14.88 -6.02 12.92
N ASP A 80 16.06 -6.50 13.33
CA ASP A 80 16.78 -7.57 12.61
C ASP A 80 16.01 -8.90 12.54
N HIS A 81 15.00 -9.12 13.40
CA HIS A 81 14.10 -10.28 13.33
C HIS A 81 12.85 -10.02 12.47
N PHE A 82 12.53 -8.75 12.18
CA PHE A 82 11.30 -8.30 11.51
C PHE A 82 11.60 -7.41 10.30
N VAL A 83 12.62 -7.77 9.53
CA VAL A 83 13.13 -6.97 8.40
C VAL A 83 12.13 -6.92 7.24
N ASP A 84 11.44 -8.04 7.00
CA ASP A 84 10.67 -8.25 5.78
C ASP A 84 9.20 -7.86 5.94
N HIS A 85 8.68 -7.14 4.95
CA HIS A 85 7.25 -6.95 4.80
C HIS A 85 6.60 -8.22 4.26
N ARG A 86 5.28 -8.32 4.47
CA ARG A 86 4.50 -9.36 3.83
C ARG A 86 4.47 -9.12 2.32
N ASN A 87 4.96 -10.10 1.56
CA ASN A 87 4.84 -10.08 0.11
C ASN A 87 3.45 -10.52 -0.33
N PHE A 88 2.80 -9.66 -1.11
CA PHE A 88 1.48 -9.91 -1.69
C PHE A 88 1.55 -10.33 -3.16
N ILE A 89 2.68 -10.07 -3.81
CA ILE A 89 2.93 -10.31 -5.24
C ILE A 89 4.23 -11.12 -5.33
N PRO A 90 4.23 -12.32 -5.93
CA PRO A 90 5.47 -13.07 -6.16
C PRO A 90 6.46 -12.24 -6.98
N GLU A 91 7.75 -12.32 -6.65
CA GLU A 91 8.79 -11.50 -7.31
C GLU A 91 8.81 -11.67 -8.83
N ASP A 92 8.55 -12.88 -9.32
CA ASP A 92 8.58 -13.21 -10.75
C ASP A 92 7.25 -12.96 -11.48
N SER A 93 6.19 -12.62 -10.75
CA SER A 93 4.85 -12.51 -11.33
C SER A 93 4.60 -11.20 -12.08
N ASP A 94 5.32 -10.12 -11.70
CA ASP A 94 5.22 -8.81 -12.34
C ASP A 94 6.56 -8.07 -12.22
N PRO A 95 7.14 -7.59 -13.33
CA PRO A 95 8.46 -6.97 -13.32
C PRO A 95 8.50 -5.62 -12.57
N VAL A 96 7.36 -4.92 -12.46
CA VAL A 96 7.25 -3.62 -11.78
C VAL A 96 6.95 -3.84 -10.29
N TRP A 97 5.94 -4.65 -9.98
CA TRP A 97 5.47 -4.85 -8.61
C TRP A 97 6.22 -5.94 -7.85
N GLY A 98 6.80 -6.93 -8.52
CA GLY A 98 7.59 -7.97 -7.86
C GLY A 98 8.93 -7.46 -7.32
N LYS A 99 9.51 -6.45 -7.98
CA LYS A 99 10.86 -5.92 -7.68
C LYS A 99 10.88 -4.53 -7.05
N ASN A 100 9.71 -3.99 -6.69
CA ASN A 100 9.64 -2.71 -6.00
C ASN A 100 10.19 -2.82 -4.57
N LEU A 101 10.64 -1.69 -4.00
CA LEU A 101 11.29 -1.65 -2.68
C LEU A 101 10.43 -2.24 -1.54
N PHE A 102 9.10 -2.18 -1.63
CA PHE A 102 8.22 -2.72 -0.60
C PHE A 102 8.02 -4.25 -0.69
N SER A 103 8.33 -4.86 -1.83
CA SER A 103 8.24 -6.31 -2.07
C SER A 103 9.58 -7.04 -1.91
N LEU A 104 10.69 -6.32 -1.98
CA LEU A 104 12.02 -6.91 -1.77
C LEU A 104 12.19 -7.34 -0.31
N THR A 105 12.96 -8.40 -0.10
CA THR A 105 13.25 -8.97 1.22
C THR A 105 14.75 -9.11 1.46
N GLY A 106 15.12 -9.24 2.72
CA GLY A 106 16.47 -9.52 3.19
C GLY A 106 17.51 -8.55 2.67
N GLN A 107 18.63 -9.10 2.19
CA GLN A 107 19.79 -8.32 1.77
C GLN A 107 19.51 -7.43 0.55
N ARG A 108 18.71 -7.90 -0.41
CA ARG A 108 18.36 -7.14 -1.61
C ARG A 108 17.56 -5.88 -1.26
N TRP A 109 16.65 -6.00 -0.30
CA TRP A 109 15.94 -4.84 0.25
C TRP A 109 16.90 -3.84 0.91
N ARG A 110 17.84 -4.34 1.75
CA ARG A 110 18.83 -3.49 2.43
C ARG A 110 19.68 -2.70 1.42
N GLU A 111 20.16 -3.37 0.38
CA GLU A 111 20.96 -2.76 -0.68
C GLU A 111 20.18 -1.69 -1.44
N MET A 112 18.96 -2.02 -1.91
CA MET A 112 18.12 -1.07 -2.63
C MET A 112 17.72 0.13 -1.77
N ARG A 113 17.42 -0.09 -0.49
CA ARG A 113 17.11 1.00 0.45
C ARG A 113 18.31 1.93 0.63
N THR A 114 19.52 1.38 0.77
CA THR A 114 20.75 2.17 0.87
C THR A 114 21.02 2.99 -0.39
N ILE A 115 20.73 2.44 -1.57
CA ILE A 115 20.88 3.16 -2.86
C ILE A 115 19.87 4.32 -2.97
N LEU A 116 18.62 4.11 -2.56
CA LEU A 116 17.54 5.09 -2.75
C LEU A 116 17.51 6.18 -1.67
N SER A 117 17.93 5.88 -0.43
CA SER A 117 17.84 6.83 0.69
C SER A 117 18.53 8.18 0.44
N PRO A 118 19.72 8.26 -0.19
CA PRO A 118 20.39 9.53 -0.49
C PRO A 118 19.59 10.50 -1.37
N ALA A 119 18.65 10.00 -2.18
CA ALA A 119 17.79 10.83 -3.02
C ALA A 119 16.86 11.74 -2.20
N PHE A 120 16.55 11.37 -0.96
CA PHE A 120 15.61 12.08 -0.08
C PHE A 120 16.29 12.88 1.04
N THR A 121 17.60 13.18 0.89
CA THR A 121 18.30 14.07 1.83
C THR A 121 17.71 15.48 1.82
N SER A 122 17.81 16.22 2.93
CA SER A 122 17.27 17.58 3.02
C SER A 122 17.77 18.52 1.92
N ARG A 123 19.02 18.34 1.45
CA ARG A 123 19.57 19.10 0.32
C ARG A 123 18.84 18.76 -0.99
N LYS A 124 18.62 17.48 -1.27
CA LYS A 124 17.89 17.04 -2.48
C LYS A 124 16.42 17.45 -2.42
N MET A 125 15.78 17.34 -1.27
CA MET A 125 14.41 17.83 -1.06
C MET A 125 14.26 19.33 -1.33
N LYS A 126 15.26 20.14 -0.96
CA LYS A 126 15.27 21.58 -1.30
C LYS A 126 15.34 21.83 -2.82
N TYR A 127 16.05 21.00 -3.57
CA TYR A 127 16.05 21.08 -5.03
C TYR A 127 14.71 20.62 -5.64
N MET A 128 14.12 19.55 -5.12
CA MET A 128 12.80 19.10 -5.59
C MET A 128 11.70 20.13 -5.32
N PHE A 129 11.83 20.91 -4.24
CA PHE A 129 10.85 21.93 -3.88
C PHE A 129 10.58 22.94 -5.01
N SER A 130 11.59 23.36 -5.78
CA SER A 130 11.37 24.30 -6.87
C SER A 130 10.52 23.69 -8.00
N LEU A 131 10.76 22.41 -8.32
CA LEU A 131 9.98 21.68 -9.33
C LEU A 131 8.54 21.43 -8.85
N ILE A 132 8.36 21.08 -7.57
CA ILE A 132 7.03 20.95 -6.94
C ILE A 132 6.28 22.29 -7.00
N SER A 133 6.96 23.40 -6.69
CA SER A 133 6.38 24.75 -6.74
C SER A 133 5.95 25.11 -8.16
N GLN A 134 6.78 24.82 -9.16
CA GLN A 134 6.46 25.04 -10.57
C GLN A 134 5.21 24.25 -11.00
N SER A 135 5.12 22.97 -10.64
CA SER A 135 3.90 22.17 -10.89
C SER A 135 2.69 22.75 -10.15
N GLY A 136 2.87 23.31 -8.94
CA GLY A 136 1.83 24.00 -8.19
C GLY A 136 1.34 25.28 -8.87
N GLU A 137 2.24 26.08 -9.44
CA GLU A 137 1.89 27.26 -10.23
C GLU A 137 1.13 26.88 -11.50
N GLN A 138 1.56 25.85 -12.22
CA GLN A 138 0.85 25.32 -13.38
C GLN A 138 -0.58 24.87 -13.02
N PHE A 139 -0.73 24.14 -11.91
CA PHE A 139 -2.02 23.71 -11.38
C PHE A 139 -2.96 24.90 -11.12
N VAL A 140 -2.48 25.94 -10.43
CA VAL A 140 -3.28 27.14 -10.14
C VAL A 140 -3.64 27.89 -11.43
N ASN A 141 -2.65 28.06 -12.32
CA ASN A 141 -2.84 28.76 -13.59
C ASN A 141 -3.88 28.07 -14.48
N HIS A 142 -3.95 26.73 -14.50
CA HIS A 142 -4.97 25.99 -15.24
C HIS A 142 -6.40 26.41 -14.84
N PHE A 143 -6.65 26.62 -13.54
CA PHE A 143 -7.97 27.03 -13.06
C PHE A 143 -8.22 28.53 -13.23
N LEU A 144 -7.21 29.38 -13.04
CA LEU A 144 -7.33 30.82 -13.30
C LEU A 144 -7.69 31.12 -14.76
N LYS A 145 -7.14 30.34 -15.71
CA LYS A 145 -7.44 30.47 -17.15
C LYS A 145 -8.91 30.23 -17.51
N LYS A 146 -9.66 29.45 -16.72
CA LYS A 146 -11.08 29.17 -17.01
C LYS A 146 -11.96 30.41 -16.85
N ASN A 147 -11.51 31.40 -16.07
CA ASN A 147 -12.22 32.65 -15.84
C ASN A 147 -13.68 32.45 -15.40
N GLU A 148 -13.89 31.46 -14.52
CA GLU A 148 -15.18 31.12 -13.92
C GLU A 148 -15.18 31.52 -12.44
N ASP A 149 -16.27 32.12 -11.94
CA ASP A 149 -16.41 32.47 -10.52
C ASP A 149 -16.47 31.24 -9.61
N ILE A 150 -17.00 30.12 -10.12
CA ILE A 150 -17.14 28.86 -9.41
C ILE A 150 -16.69 27.72 -10.31
N VAL A 151 -15.55 27.11 -9.98
CA VAL A 151 -15.05 25.93 -10.68
C VAL A 151 -15.43 24.68 -9.90
N THR A 152 -16.22 23.80 -10.53
CA THR A 152 -16.51 22.47 -9.97
C THR A 152 -15.48 21.46 -10.49
N VAL A 153 -14.81 20.76 -9.57
CA VAL A 153 -13.79 19.74 -9.92
C VAL A 153 -14.03 18.44 -9.19
N GLU A 154 -13.69 17.32 -9.83
CA GLU A 154 -13.60 16.03 -9.16
C GLU A 154 -12.22 15.94 -8.50
N LEU A 155 -12.19 15.95 -7.15
CA LEU A 155 -10.96 16.10 -6.37
C LEU A 155 -9.98 14.95 -6.61
N LYS A 156 -10.45 13.71 -6.75
CA LYS A 156 -9.58 12.55 -6.90
C LYS A 156 -8.81 12.63 -8.21
N ASP A 157 -9.46 12.79 -9.35
CA ASP A 157 -8.82 12.90 -10.67
C ASP A 157 -7.92 14.14 -10.73
N THR A 158 -8.40 15.28 -10.22
CA THR A 158 -7.66 16.55 -10.21
C THR A 158 -6.33 16.42 -9.44
N PHE A 159 -6.37 15.93 -8.21
CA PHE A 159 -5.16 15.76 -7.40
C PHE A 159 -4.31 14.55 -7.81
N THR A 160 -4.90 13.52 -8.43
CA THR A 160 -4.11 12.40 -9.01
C THR A 160 -3.27 12.92 -10.17
N ARG A 161 -3.83 13.77 -11.04
CA ARG A 161 -3.10 14.43 -12.15
C ARG A 161 -2.02 15.37 -11.66
N PHE A 162 -2.34 16.22 -10.69
CA PHE A 162 -1.34 17.08 -10.04
C PHE A 162 -0.18 16.29 -9.44
N THR A 163 -0.48 15.23 -8.68
CA THR A 163 0.54 14.39 -8.05
C THR A 163 1.39 13.68 -9.12
N ASN A 164 0.75 13.23 -10.20
CA ASN A 164 1.43 12.64 -11.35
C ASN A 164 2.44 13.63 -11.97
N ASP A 165 2.03 14.87 -12.23
CA ASP A 165 2.91 15.91 -12.80
C ASP A 165 4.08 16.25 -11.88
N VAL A 166 3.82 16.34 -10.56
CA VAL A 166 4.87 16.54 -9.56
C VAL A 166 5.89 15.40 -9.61
N ILE A 167 5.46 14.14 -9.69
CA ILE A 167 6.37 12.99 -9.77
C ILE A 167 7.08 12.93 -11.12
N ALA A 168 6.37 13.15 -12.24
CA ALA A 168 6.94 13.19 -13.58
C ALA A 168 8.07 14.21 -13.67
N ASN A 169 7.83 15.42 -13.16
CA ASN A 169 8.82 16.49 -13.19
C ASN A 169 9.98 16.21 -12.21
N THR A 170 9.67 15.89 -10.94
CA THR A 170 10.71 15.74 -9.91
C THR A 170 11.59 14.50 -10.06
N ALA A 171 11.01 13.37 -10.49
CA ALA A 171 11.73 12.10 -10.58
C ALA A 171 12.27 11.81 -11.98
N PHE A 172 11.58 12.27 -13.04
CA PHE A 172 11.93 11.94 -14.42
C PHE A 172 12.31 13.18 -15.26
N GLY A 173 12.12 14.40 -14.75
CA GLY A 173 12.36 15.63 -15.50
C GLY A 173 11.40 15.81 -16.69
N VAL A 174 10.22 15.18 -16.62
CA VAL A 174 9.21 15.22 -17.69
C VAL A 174 8.09 16.18 -17.30
N GLU A 175 7.81 17.14 -18.17
CA GLU A 175 6.63 18.01 -18.06
C GLU A 175 5.46 17.37 -18.83
N CYS A 176 4.46 16.85 -18.11
CA CYS A 176 3.28 16.21 -18.71
C CYS A 176 2.09 17.16 -18.89
N ASP A 177 1.93 18.12 -17.98
CA ASP A 177 0.74 18.97 -17.84
C ASP A 177 -0.56 18.15 -17.92
N SER A 178 -0.72 17.20 -16.99
CA SER A 178 -1.78 16.18 -17.04
C SER A 178 -3.19 16.73 -16.87
N LEU A 179 -3.34 17.98 -16.43
CA LEU A 179 -4.62 18.67 -16.38
C LEU A 179 -5.05 19.20 -17.74
N GLU A 180 -4.10 19.70 -18.53
CA GLU A 180 -4.33 20.20 -19.89
C GLU A 180 -4.37 19.03 -20.90
N ASP A 181 -3.30 18.23 -20.97
CA ASP A 181 -3.28 17.00 -21.78
C ASP A 181 -3.78 15.81 -20.96
N ARG A 182 -5.08 15.59 -21.03
CA ARG A 182 -5.72 14.50 -20.26
C ARG A 182 -5.37 13.11 -20.76
N SER A 183 -4.84 13.00 -21.98
CA SER A 183 -4.45 11.77 -22.67
C SER A 183 -2.95 11.48 -22.59
N ASN A 184 -2.18 12.27 -21.85
CA ASN A 184 -0.73 12.07 -21.77
C ASN A 184 -0.40 10.65 -21.29
N GLU A 185 0.57 10.05 -21.98
CA GLU A 185 0.91 8.63 -21.84
C GLU A 185 1.41 8.30 -20.42
N PHE A 186 2.18 9.21 -19.81
CA PHE A 186 2.72 9.04 -18.46
C PHE A 186 1.60 8.88 -17.42
N TYR A 187 0.58 9.75 -17.45
CA TYR A 187 -0.58 9.65 -16.58
C TYR A 187 -1.40 8.40 -16.83
N LEU A 188 -1.64 8.05 -18.10
CA LEU A 188 -2.41 6.85 -18.44
C LEU A 188 -1.73 5.57 -17.94
N MET A 189 -0.43 5.44 -18.14
CA MET A 189 0.37 4.32 -17.61
C MET A 189 0.38 4.30 -16.08
N GLY A 190 0.57 5.45 -15.42
CA GLY A 190 0.53 5.56 -13.96
C GLY A 190 -0.83 5.18 -13.37
N LYS A 191 -1.91 5.60 -14.03
CA LYS A 191 -3.28 5.25 -13.67
C LYS A 191 -3.54 3.75 -13.84
N GLU A 192 -3.08 3.13 -14.92
CA GLU A 192 -3.23 1.69 -15.12
C GLU A 192 -2.45 0.86 -14.09
N ALA A 193 -1.22 1.30 -13.78
CA ALA A 193 -0.36 0.66 -12.79
C ALA A 193 -0.99 0.68 -11.38
N THR A 194 -1.69 1.76 -11.04
CA THR A 194 -2.32 1.96 -9.72
C THR A 194 -3.80 1.58 -9.67
N ASP A 195 -4.38 1.09 -10.78
CA ASP A 195 -5.76 0.65 -10.81
C ASP A 195 -5.91 -0.78 -10.26
N PHE A 196 -6.34 -0.85 -8.99
CA PHE A 196 -6.66 -2.09 -8.29
C PHE A 196 -8.17 -2.42 -8.30
N SER A 197 -9.00 -1.67 -9.04
CA SER A 197 -10.46 -1.84 -9.04
C SER A 197 -10.94 -3.07 -9.83
N SER A 198 -10.09 -3.59 -10.72
CA SER A 198 -10.42 -4.74 -11.55
C SER A 198 -10.69 -6.00 -10.73
N LEU A 199 -11.90 -6.54 -10.89
CA LEU A 199 -12.33 -7.81 -10.31
C LEU A 199 -11.37 -8.95 -10.63
N TRP A 200 -10.81 -8.96 -11.84
CA TRP A 200 -9.83 -9.96 -12.25
C TRP A 200 -8.50 -9.83 -11.51
N LYS A 201 -8.03 -8.59 -11.27
CA LYS A 201 -6.84 -8.34 -10.43
C LYS A 201 -7.09 -8.78 -8.98
N THR A 202 -8.28 -8.49 -8.46
CA THR A 202 -8.72 -8.92 -7.12
C THR A 202 -8.80 -10.45 -7.01
N LEU A 203 -9.35 -11.14 -8.01
CA LEU A 203 -9.47 -12.60 -8.03
C LEU A 203 -8.11 -13.29 -8.16
N LYS A 204 -7.22 -12.76 -9.02
CA LYS A 204 -5.83 -13.23 -9.11
C LYS A 204 -5.12 -13.09 -7.76
N PHE A 205 -5.25 -11.93 -7.10
CA PHE A 205 -4.72 -11.70 -5.76
C PHE A 205 -5.22 -12.75 -4.75
N PHE A 206 -6.53 -13.04 -4.72
CA PHE A 206 -7.07 -14.10 -3.86
C PHE A 206 -6.55 -15.50 -4.21
N GLY A 207 -6.36 -15.80 -5.50
CA GLY A 207 -5.75 -17.04 -5.97
C GLY A 207 -4.33 -17.24 -5.41
N TYR A 208 -3.50 -16.20 -5.45
CA TYR A 208 -2.16 -16.22 -4.84
C TYR A 208 -2.22 -16.47 -3.32
N PHE A 209 -3.19 -15.90 -2.59
CA PHE A 209 -3.32 -16.09 -1.15
C PHE A 209 -3.73 -17.50 -0.73
N LEU A 210 -4.62 -18.13 -1.49
CA LEU A 210 -5.13 -19.46 -1.17
C LEU A 210 -4.20 -20.58 -1.64
N MET A 211 -3.55 -20.41 -2.81
CA MET A 211 -2.74 -21.45 -3.43
C MET A 211 -1.46 -20.88 -4.06
N PRO A 212 -0.51 -20.36 -3.26
CA PRO A 212 0.71 -19.71 -3.77
C PRO A 212 1.62 -20.64 -4.57
N LYS A 213 1.45 -21.96 -4.48
CA LYS A 213 2.24 -22.94 -5.26
C LYS A 213 1.70 -23.20 -6.67
N VAL A 214 0.43 -22.87 -6.93
CA VAL A 214 -0.24 -23.11 -8.23
C VAL A 214 -0.14 -21.88 -9.13
N TYR A 215 -0.21 -20.70 -8.54
CA TYR A 215 -0.01 -19.44 -9.22
C TYR A 215 1.48 -19.04 -9.10
N LYS A 216 2.29 -19.49 -10.06
CA LYS A 216 3.63 -18.94 -10.32
C LYS A 216 3.55 -17.96 -11.47
#